data_AF-A0A0G0UMQ6-F1
#
_entry.id   AF-A0A0G0UMQ6-F1
#
_cell.length_a   1.000
_cell.length_b   1.000
_cell.length_c   1.000
_cell.angle_alpha   90.00
_cell.angle_beta   90.00
_cell.angle_gamma   90.00
#
_symmetry.space_group_name_H-M   'P 1'
#
loop_
_entity.id
_entity.type
_entity.pdbx_description
1 polymer ?
#
loop_
_entity_poly.entity_id
_entity_poly.type
_entity_poly.pdbx_seq_one_letter_code
_entity_poly.pdbx_strand_id
1 'polypeptide(L)'
;MPSKMTDVATRFVDLTLKYKRWDEVKTLPADEVQVLFDTVSAAGFNPKKVAPGKLVGHYRDQDGSNTGETYPINSLCPFKVVSEEDGDNYFATGWLDCALQRAVYGSSRQNEDREKLIEMMAEEVERSVPLEPIQLTLEGDLLREYPPRTLAFGSEYFVKHTRDENDLGSCVGVHMHCNCWIDRRRATSTHDAIVCRGCHLRVLFPKEVKTYGDLRQVFASQRVKVPA
;
A
#
# COMPACT_ATOMS: atom_id res chain seq x y z
N MET A 1 14.77 6.98 21.03
CA MET A 1 14.94 7.49 19.65
C MET A 1 13.62 7.31 18.95
N PRO A 2 13.09 8.31 18.21
CA PRO A 2 11.88 8.12 17.42
C PRO A 2 12.08 6.97 16.42
N SER A 3 11.01 6.25 16.09
CA SER A 3 11.08 5.26 15.02
C SER A 3 11.32 6.00 13.68
N LYS A 4 11.91 5.31 12.70
CA LYS A 4 12.09 5.86 11.34
C LYS A 4 10.76 6.42 10.77
N MET A 5 9.63 5.81 11.13
CA MET A 5 8.29 6.25 10.70
C MET A 5 7.86 7.53 11.41
N THR A 6 8.13 7.68 12.70
CA THR A 6 7.85 8.91 13.45
C THR A 6 8.63 10.10 12.89
N ASP A 7 9.89 9.92 12.49
CA ASP A 7 10.69 11.00 11.89
C ASP A 7 10.14 11.45 10.53
N VAL A 8 9.76 10.50 9.68
CA VAL A 8 9.12 10.79 8.38
C VAL A 8 7.77 11.50 8.58
N ALA A 9 6.94 10.99 9.49
CA ALA A 9 5.65 11.59 9.83
C ALA A 9 5.81 13.01 10.39
N THR A 10 6.81 13.24 11.23
CA THR A 10 7.13 14.55 11.80
C THR A 10 7.44 15.57 10.70
N ARG A 11 8.39 15.24 9.81
CA ARG A 11 8.76 16.11 8.68
C ARG A 11 7.57 16.39 7.76
N PHE A 12 6.76 15.37 7.50
CA PHE A 12 5.56 15.51 6.68
C PHE A 12 4.57 16.47 7.33
N VAL A 13 4.17 16.24 8.58
CA VAL A 13 3.20 17.08 9.30
C VAL A 13 3.70 18.52 9.39
N ASP A 14 4.97 18.73 9.73
CA ASP A 14 5.56 20.07 9.79
C ASP A 14 5.47 20.80 8.44
N LEU A 15 5.77 20.10 7.35
CA LEU A 15 5.59 20.65 6.00
C LEU A 15 4.12 20.96 5.70
N THR A 16 3.20 20.04 6.04
CA THR A 16 1.76 20.24 5.80
C THR A 16 1.23 21.48 6.51
N LEU A 17 1.67 21.73 7.75
CA LEU A 17 1.21 22.85 8.58
C LEU A 17 1.89 24.17 8.21
N LYS A 18 3.05 24.13 7.55
CA LYS A 18 3.75 25.33 7.05
C LYS A 18 2.90 26.11 6.03
N TYR A 19 2.14 25.42 5.19
CA TYR A 19 1.34 26.02 4.13
C TYR A 19 -0.15 26.00 4.45
N LYS A 20 -0.76 27.20 4.57
CA LYS A 20 -2.20 27.34 4.86
C LYS A 20 -3.11 27.04 3.66
N ARG A 21 -2.59 27.21 2.44
CA ARG A 21 -3.35 27.10 1.18
C ARG A 21 -2.59 26.23 0.18
N TRP A 22 -2.64 24.92 0.41
CA TRP A 22 -1.99 23.93 -0.44
C TRP A 22 -2.50 23.94 -1.88
N ASP A 23 -3.74 24.36 -2.10
CA ASP A 23 -4.36 24.55 -3.42
C ASP A 23 -3.64 25.62 -4.28
N GLU A 24 -2.94 26.56 -3.64
CA GLU A 24 -2.24 27.66 -4.34
C GLU A 24 -0.74 27.40 -4.54
N VAL A 25 -0.20 26.34 -3.94
CA VAL A 25 1.23 26.01 -4.03
C VAL A 25 1.53 25.50 -5.44
N LYS A 26 2.35 26.25 -6.20
CA LYS A 26 2.77 25.85 -7.56
C LYS A 26 4.05 25.03 -7.59
N THR A 27 4.96 25.34 -6.66
CA THR A 27 6.29 24.74 -6.57
C THR A 27 6.70 24.68 -5.11
N LEU A 28 7.47 23.66 -4.76
CA LEU A 28 8.14 23.54 -3.47
C LEU A 28 9.66 23.55 -3.68
N PRO A 29 10.43 24.08 -2.72
CA PRO A 29 11.85 23.83 -2.60
C PRO A 29 12.19 22.33 -2.65
N ALA A 30 13.41 22.00 -3.13
CA ALA A 30 13.81 20.62 -3.36
C ALA A 30 13.79 19.76 -2.09
N ASP A 31 14.17 20.33 -0.94
CA ASP A 31 14.13 19.69 0.37
C ASP A 31 12.70 19.36 0.83
N GLU A 32 11.73 20.20 0.49
CA GLU A 32 10.32 19.97 0.81
C GLU A 32 9.68 18.94 -0.14
N VAL A 33 10.05 18.95 -1.43
CA VAL A 33 9.68 17.86 -2.35
C VAL A 33 10.24 16.53 -1.85
N GLN A 34 11.46 16.54 -1.30
CA GLN A 34 12.08 15.35 -0.72
C GLN A 34 11.28 14.82 0.48
N VAL A 35 10.67 15.68 1.30
CA VAL A 35 9.76 15.23 2.37
C VAL A 35 8.59 14.43 1.78
N LEU A 36 7.91 14.95 0.75
CA LEU A 36 6.81 14.24 0.10
C LEU A 36 7.26 12.89 -0.48
N PHE A 37 8.43 12.87 -1.12
CA PHE A 37 9.04 11.65 -1.65
C PHE A 37 9.32 10.62 -0.56
N ASP A 38 9.97 11.05 0.53
CA ASP A 38 10.34 10.19 1.66
C ASP A 38 9.09 9.59 2.30
N THR A 39 8.02 10.38 2.46
CA THR A 39 6.74 9.91 3.02
C THR A 39 6.07 8.86 2.15
N VAL A 40 5.97 9.11 0.84
CA VAL A 40 5.38 8.15 -0.12
C VAL A 40 6.22 6.87 -0.17
N SER A 41 7.55 6.98 -0.15
CA SER A 41 8.44 5.82 -0.13
C SER A 41 8.32 5.02 1.17
N ALA A 42 8.23 5.71 2.31
CA ALA A 42 8.05 5.08 3.61
C ALA A 42 6.70 4.34 3.72
N ALA A 43 5.67 4.81 3.01
CA ALA A 43 4.38 4.16 2.89
C ALA A 43 4.40 2.92 1.97
N GLY A 44 5.57 2.49 1.48
CA GLY A 44 5.74 1.25 0.71
C GLY A 44 5.47 1.39 -0.79
N PHE A 45 5.31 2.61 -1.30
CA PHE A 45 5.30 2.87 -2.73
C PHE A 45 6.74 2.95 -3.26
N ASN A 46 6.93 2.69 -4.56
CA ASN A 46 8.22 2.83 -5.26
C ASN A 46 8.17 4.05 -6.20
N PRO A 47 8.21 5.30 -5.68
CA PRO A 47 8.23 6.48 -6.52
C PRO A 47 9.62 6.68 -7.15
N LYS A 48 9.64 7.08 -8.42
CA LYS A 48 10.84 7.64 -9.06
C LYS A 48 11.06 9.10 -8.65
N LYS A 49 9.96 9.86 -8.58
CA LYS A 49 9.95 11.27 -8.15
C LYS A 49 8.55 11.73 -7.76
N VAL A 50 8.50 12.84 -7.03
CA VAL A 50 7.30 13.65 -6.82
C VAL A 50 7.44 14.92 -7.65
N ALA A 51 6.44 15.27 -8.43
CA ALA A 51 6.49 16.40 -9.36
C ALA A 51 5.19 17.21 -9.33
N PRO A 52 5.21 18.53 -9.65
CA PRO A 52 3.99 19.30 -9.81
C PRO A 52 3.05 18.66 -10.83
N GLY A 53 1.78 18.56 -10.49
CA GLY A 53 0.76 18.01 -11.39
C GLY A 53 -0.49 17.53 -10.67
N LYS A 54 -1.62 17.66 -11.36
CA LYS A 54 -2.92 17.15 -10.96
C LYS A 54 -3.29 15.97 -11.85
N LEU A 55 -3.78 14.89 -11.26
CA LEU A 55 -4.28 13.72 -11.96
C LEU A 55 -5.79 13.65 -11.89
N VAL A 56 -6.38 13.10 -12.96
CA VAL A 56 -7.81 12.80 -13.06
C VAL A 56 -7.99 11.32 -13.36
N GLY A 57 -8.92 10.69 -12.66
CA GLY A 57 -9.42 9.37 -12.97
C GLY A 57 -10.63 9.45 -13.89
N HIS A 58 -10.97 8.31 -14.50
CA HIS A 58 -12.13 8.19 -15.40
C HIS A 58 -13.10 7.18 -14.82
N TYR A 59 -14.38 7.56 -14.75
CA TYR A 59 -15.43 6.62 -14.42
C TYR A 59 -15.62 5.62 -15.56
N ARG A 60 -15.90 4.38 -15.19
CA ARG A 60 -16.13 3.28 -16.13
C ARG A 60 -17.55 2.75 -15.96
N ASP A 61 -18.16 2.39 -17.08
CA ASP A 61 -19.45 1.72 -17.10
C ASP A 61 -19.30 0.24 -16.69
N GLN A 62 -20.40 -0.49 -16.54
CA GLN A 62 -20.42 -1.89 -16.11
C GLN A 62 -19.66 -2.82 -17.07
N ASP A 63 -19.56 -2.44 -18.34
CA ASP A 63 -18.80 -3.15 -19.36
C ASP A 63 -17.29 -2.77 -19.38
N GLY A 64 -16.88 -1.84 -18.50
CA GLY A 64 -15.52 -1.35 -18.38
C GLY A 64 -15.15 -0.23 -19.35
N SER A 65 -16.07 0.20 -20.22
CA SER A 65 -15.87 1.34 -21.11
C SER A 65 -15.86 2.67 -20.34
N ASN A 66 -15.21 3.71 -20.87
CA ASN A 66 -15.19 5.01 -20.22
C ASN A 66 -16.54 5.71 -20.38
N THR A 67 -17.11 6.21 -19.29
CA THR A 67 -18.36 7.01 -19.34
C THR A 67 -18.13 8.42 -19.90
N GLY A 68 -16.87 8.85 -20.01
CA GLY A 68 -16.48 10.22 -20.34
C GLY A 68 -16.43 11.14 -19.13
N GLU A 69 -16.98 10.71 -17.99
CA GLU A 69 -16.91 11.45 -16.73
C GLU A 69 -15.56 11.24 -16.04
N THR A 70 -15.08 12.29 -15.37
CA THR A 70 -13.79 12.29 -14.67
C THR A 70 -13.93 12.69 -13.22
N TYR A 71 -13.00 12.24 -12.38
CA TYR A 71 -12.88 12.67 -10.99
C TYR A 71 -11.44 13.07 -10.65
N PRO A 72 -11.24 14.07 -9.78
CA PRO A 72 -9.90 14.46 -9.36
C PRO A 72 -9.29 13.40 -8.44
N ILE A 73 -8.02 13.07 -8.65
CA ILE A 73 -7.28 12.11 -7.79
C ILE A 73 -6.62 12.84 -6.63
N ASN A 74 -5.96 13.96 -6.91
CA ASN A 74 -5.34 14.81 -5.91
C ASN A 74 -5.98 16.20 -5.91
N SER A 75 -7.01 16.41 -5.10
CA SER A 75 -7.75 17.67 -5.11
C SER A 75 -7.01 18.77 -4.35
N LEU A 76 -6.39 18.44 -3.22
CA LEU A 76 -5.68 19.39 -2.37
C LEU A 76 -4.19 19.50 -2.75
N CYS A 77 -3.49 18.37 -2.81
CA CYS A 77 -2.06 18.28 -3.08
C CYS A 77 -1.76 18.62 -4.55
N PRO A 78 -0.97 19.65 -4.86
CA PRO A 78 -0.65 20.06 -6.23
C PRO A 78 0.49 19.23 -6.86
N PHE A 79 0.86 18.12 -6.22
CA PHE A 79 1.93 17.23 -6.65
C PHE A 79 1.37 15.84 -6.97
N LYS A 80 1.98 15.20 -7.97
CA LYS A 80 1.75 13.82 -8.36
C LYS A 80 2.99 12.97 -8.16
N VAL A 81 2.77 11.67 -8.01
CA VAL A 81 3.81 10.66 -7.88
C VAL A 81 4.04 10.01 -9.24
N VAL A 82 5.31 9.94 -9.66
CA VAL A 82 5.73 9.25 -10.89
C VAL A 82 6.40 7.93 -10.49
N SER A 83 6.00 6.82 -11.11
CA SER A 83 6.57 5.49 -10.88
C SER A 83 7.95 5.32 -11.55
N GLU A 84 8.65 4.24 -11.21
CA GLU A 84 9.93 3.87 -11.85
C GLU A 84 9.84 3.68 -13.37
N GLU A 85 8.68 3.23 -13.85
CA GLU A 85 8.37 3.02 -15.28
C GLU A 85 8.08 4.35 -16.03
N ASP A 86 8.36 5.50 -15.42
CA ASP A 86 8.09 6.84 -15.95
C ASP A 86 6.60 7.17 -16.20
N GLY A 87 5.70 6.33 -15.69
CA GLY A 87 4.25 6.55 -15.69
C GLY A 87 3.76 7.28 -14.45
N ASP A 88 2.60 7.94 -14.55
CA ASP A 88 1.94 8.51 -13.38
C ASP A 88 1.41 7.38 -12.47
N ASN A 89 1.74 7.44 -11.18
CA ASN A 89 1.23 6.50 -10.18
C ASN A 89 -0.04 7.08 -9.54
N TYR A 90 -1.18 6.69 -10.09
CA TYR A 90 -2.50 7.21 -9.72
C TYR A 90 -2.81 6.92 -8.24
N PHE A 91 -2.49 5.71 -7.78
CA PHE A 91 -2.80 5.29 -6.42
C PHE A 91 -1.91 5.99 -5.38
N ALA A 92 -0.60 6.04 -5.60
CA ALA A 92 0.32 6.76 -4.71
C ALA A 92 0.01 8.27 -4.68
N THR A 93 -0.43 8.84 -5.81
CA THR A 93 -0.87 10.24 -5.88
C THR A 93 -2.12 10.48 -5.05
N GLY A 94 -3.13 9.61 -5.14
CA GLY A 94 -4.33 9.69 -4.32
C GLY A 94 -4.04 9.50 -2.83
N TRP A 95 -3.12 8.58 -2.48
CA TRP A 95 -2.69 8.37 -1.10
C TRP A 95 -2.04 9.62 -0.51
N LEU A 96 -1.12 10.25 -1.26
CA LEU A 96 -0.45 11.48 -0.84
C LEU A 96 -1.45 12.62 -0.63
N ASP A 97 -2.46 12.73 -1.48
CA ASP A 97 -3.53 13.72 -1.32
C ASP A 97 -4.36 13.46 -0.06
N CYS A 98 -4.75 12.20 0.20
CA CYS A 98 -5.46 11.82 1.43
C CYS A 98 -4.63 12.13 2.69
N ALA A 99 -3.35 11.81 2.69
CA ALA A 99 -2.43 12.11 3.79
C ALA A 99 -2.37 13.62 4.07
N LEU A 100 -2.22 14.42 3.02
CA LEU A 100 -2.20 15.87 3.12
C LEU A 100 -3.54 16.43 3.65
N GLN A 101 -4.66 15.99 3.08
CA GLN A 101 -6.00 16.40 3.53
C GLN A 101 -6.23 16.07 4.99
N ARG A 102 -5.84 14.88 5.44
CA ARG A 102 -6.01 14.45 6.83
C ARG A 102 -5.21 15.33 7.80
N ALA A 103 -3.99 15.69 7.45
CA ALA A 103 -3.15 16.58 8.27
C ALA A 103 -3.71 18.01 8.30
N VAL A 104 -4.00 18.59 7.14
CA VAL A 104 -4.51 19.97 7.00
C VAL A 104 -5.89 20.13 7.65
N TYR A 105 -6.82 19.21 7.41
CA TYR A 105 -8.17 19.27 7.99
C TYR A 105 -8.20 18.85 9.45
N GLY A 106 -7.34 17.92 9.89
CA GLY A 106 -7.17 17.60 11.30
C GLY A 106 -6.77 18.85 12.10
N SER A 107 -5.79 19.61 11.60
CA SER A 107 -5.39 20.86 12.23
C SER A 107 -6.46 21.95 12.13
N SER A 108 -6.96 22.25 10.93
CA SER A 108 -7.80 23.44 10.69
C SER A 108 -9.29 23.26 11.01
N ARG A 109 -9.83 22.04 10.95
CA ARG A 109 -11.26 21.75 11.19
C ARG A 109 -11.52 21.03 12.50
N GLN A 110 -10.57 20.19 12.93
CA GLN A 110 -10.72 19.37 14.14
C GLN A 110 -9.89 19.89 15.32
N ASN A 111 -9.07 20.94 15.11
CA ASN A 111 -8.16 21.50 16.12
C ASN A 111 -7.29 20.44 16.80
N GLU A 112 -6.88 19.42 16.05
CA GLU A 112 -5.94 18.42 16.55
C GLU A 112 -4.56 19.05 16.73
N ASP A 113 -3.91 18.73 17.85
CA ASP A 113 -2.55 19.15 18.09
C ASP A 113 -1.57 18.44 17.13
N ARG A 114 -0.37 19.02 17.05
CA ARG A 114 0.67 18.58 16.13
C ARG A 114 1.09 17.13 16.44
N GLU A 115 1.22 16.79 17.71
CA GLU A 115 1.69 15.49 18.18
C GLU A 115 0.71 14.37 17.78
N LYS A 116 -0.59 14.60 17.91
CA LYS A 116 -1.64 13.67 17.46
C LYS A 116 -1.63 13.48 15.95
N LEU A 117 -1.37 14.54 15.19
CA LEU A 117 -1.25 14.44 13.72
C LEU A 117 -0.02 13.61 13.32
N ILE A 118 1.10 13.74 14.06
CA ILE A 118 2.31 12.96 13.82
C ILE A 118 2.07 11.48 14.13
N GLU A 119 1.46 11.18 15.27
CA GLU A 119 1.12 9.81 15.67
C GLU A 119 0.24 9.14 14.61
N MET A 120 -0.87 9.79 14.25
CA MET A 120 -1.78 9.29 13.22
C MET A 120 -1.09 9.12 11.87
N MET A 121 -0.24 10.06 11.45
CA MET A 121 0.47 9.93 10.18
C MET A 121 1.51 8.81 10.20
N ALA A 122 2.18 8.58 11.33
CA ALA A 122 3.11 7.47 11.48
C ALA A 122 2.38 6.12 11.37
N GLU A 123 1.23 5.98 12.03
CA GLU A 123 0.36 4.81 11.90
C GLU A 123 -0.12 4.60 10.47
N GLU A 124 -0.52 5.65 9.77
CA GLU A 124 -0.99 5.55 8.38
C GLU A 124 0.13 5.17 7.41
N VAL A 125 1.33 5.73 7.56
CA VAL A 125 2.52 5.34 6.78
C VAL A 125 2.82 3.86 7.01
N GLU A 126 2.87 3.42 8.27
CA GLU A 126 3.14 2.02 8.62
C GLU A 126 2.04 1.07 8.10
N ARG A 127 0.77 1.45 8.22
CA ARG A 127 -0.37 0.65 7.73
C ARG A 127 -0.44 0.57 6.20
N SER A 128 0.21 1.51 5.51
CA SER A 128 0.23 1.57 4.05
C SER A 128 1.30 0.68 3.42
N VAL A 129 2.28 0.19 4.19
CA VAL A 129 3.30 -0.72 3.67
C VAL A 129 2.66 -2.04 3.24
N PRO A 130 2.84 -2.49 1.99
CA PRO A 130 2.33 -3.78 1.53
C PRO A 130 2.93 -4.97 2.29
N LEU A 131 2.20 -6.08 2.32
CA LEU A 131 2.76 -7.35 2.80
C LEU A 131 3.96 -7.75 1.93
N GLU A 132 5.11 -7.95 2.55
CA GLU A 132 6.27 -8.50 1.84
C GLU A 132 5.89 -9.88 1.25
N PRO A 133 6.08 -10.11 -0.06
CA PRO A 133 5.67 -11.36 -0.69
C PRO A 133 6.24 -12.59 0.01
N ILE A 134 5.40 -13.61 0.19
CA ILE A 134 5.79 -14.88 0.81
C ILE A 134 6.22 -15.83 -0.30
N GLN A 135 7.49 -16.21 -0.29
CA GLN A 135 7.98 -17.23 -1.21
C GLN A 135 7.49 -18.62 -0.78
N LEU A 136 6.72 -19.25 -1.67
CA LEU A 136 6.04 -20.54 -1.47
C LEU A 136 6.93 -21.73 -1.83
N THR A 137 7.87 -21.56 -2.77
CA THR A 137 8.71 -22.63 -3.32
C THR A 137 10.18 -22.21 -3.39
N LEU A 138 11.11 -23.15 -3.61
CA LEU A 138 12.54 -22.85 -3.76
C LEU A 138 12.83 -22.09 -5.07
N GLU A 139 12.01 -22.34 -6.08
CA GLU A 139 12.11 -21.80 -7.43
C GLU A 139 11.65 -20.34 -7.52
N GLY A 140 11.14 -19.78 -6.42
CA GLY A 140 10.78 -18.36 -6.34
C GLY A 140 9.32 -18.07 -6.70
N ASP A 141 8.39 -19.00 -6.49
CA ASP A 141 6.97 -18.69 -6.57
C ASP A 141 6.56 -17.81 -5.38
N LEU A 142 6.02 -16.62 -5.66
CA LEU A 142 5.69 -15.62 -4.63
C LEU A 142 4.18 -15.45 -4.49
N LEU A 143 3.69 -15.58 -3.25
CA LEU A 143 2.38 -15.12 -2.83
C LEU A 143 2.47 -13.65 -2.46
N ARG A 144 1.67 -12.80 -3.12
CA ARG A 144 1.49 -11.40 -2.73
C ARG A 144 0.05 -11.16 -2.32
N GLU A 145 -0.18 -10.11 -1.54
CA GLU A 145 -1.54 -9.71 -1.19
C GLU A 145 -2.34 -9.23 -2.41
N TYR A 146 -3.65 -9.05 -2.19
CA TYR A 146 -4.53 -8.51 -3.23
C TYR A 146 -4.14 -7.07 -3.59
N PRO A 147 -4.36 -6.65 -4.84
CA PRO A 147 -4.33 -5.24 -5.16
C PRO A 147 -5.24 -4.46 -4.21
N PRO A 148 -4.80 -3.29 -3.72
CA PRO A 148 -5.63 -2.45 -2.87
C PRO A 148 -6.93 -2.14 -3.60
N ARG A 149 -8.07 -2.26 -2.89
CA ARG A 149 -9.36 -1.80 -3.39
C ARG A 149 -9.61 -0.42 -2.83
N THR A 150 -9.82 0.56 -3.71
CA THR A 150 -10.38 1.84 -3.30
C THR A 150 -11.81 1.58 -2.82
N LEU A 151 -12.10 1.92 -1.55
CA LEU A 151 -13.49 1.99 -1.10
C LEU A 151 -14.11 3.22 -1.74
N ALA A 152 -15.28 3.09 -2.36
CA ALA A 152 -16.01 4.26 -2.85
C ALA A 152 -16.22 5.30 -1.73
N PHE A 153 -16.12 6.58 -2.08
CA PHE A 153 -16.33 7.81 -1.30
C PHE A 153 -15.12 8.38 -0.52
N GLY A 154 -14.27 9.15 -1.22
CA GLY A 154 -13.48 10.30 -0.71
C GLY A 154 -12.32 10.06 0.27
N SER A 155 -12.28 8.94 1.00
CA SER A 155 -11.12 8.48 1.80
C SER A 155 -10.46 7.25 1.16
N GLU A 156 -10.58 7.17 -0.17
CA GLU A 156 -10.50 5.93 -0.95
C GLU A 156 -9.09 5.36 -1.08
N TYR A 157 -8.06 6.14 -0.72
CA TYR A 157 -6.67 5.78 -0.98
C TYR A 157 -5.88 5.33 0.25
N PHE A 158 -6.38 5.53 1.48
CA PHE A 158 -5.79 4.87 2.64
C PHE A 158 -6.09 3.37 2.57
N VAL A 159 -5.04 2.56 2.59
CA VAL A 159 -5.17 1.11 2.49
C VAL A 159 -4.93 0.49 3.85
N LYS A 160 -5.72 -0.52 4.17
CA LYS A 160 -5.40 -1.47 5.21
C LYS A 160 -4.80 -2.71 4.57
N HIS A 161 -3.48 -2.71 4.45
CA HIS A 161 -2.75 -3.84 3.88
C HIS A 161 -2.76 -5.05 4.81
N THR A 162 -2.52 -6.22 4.22
CA THR A 162 -2.40 -7.48 4.95
C THR A 162 -1.14 -7.45 5.80
N ARG A 163 -1.20 -8.07 6.98
CA ARG A 163 -0.11 -8.18 7.94
C ARG A 163 0.15 -9.63 8.30
N ASP A 164 1.34 -9.90 8.83
CA ASP A 164 1.75 -11.25 9.19
C ASP A 164 0.82 -11.84 10.27
N GLU A 165 0.27 -11.03 11.18
CA GLU A 165 -0.70 -11.44 12.19
C GLU A 165 -2.13 -11.68 11.67
N ASN A 166 -2.44 -11.36 10.41
CA ASN A 166 -3.77 -11.60 9.87
C ASN A 166 -3.99 -13.09 9.56
N ASP A 167 -5.22 -13.55 9.77
CA ASP A 167 -5.62 -14.92 9.48
C ASP A 167 -5.68 -15.19 7.97
N LEU A 168 -5.29 -16.41 7.60
CA LEU A 168 -5.41 -16.96 6.26
C LEU A 168 -6.88 -17.31 5.96
N GLY A 169 -7.48 -16.53 5.07
CA GLY A 169 -8.81 -16.80 4.52
C GLY A 169 -8.86 -18.00 3.56
N SER A 170 -10.02 -18.21 2.93
CA SER A 170 -10.23 -19.22 1.89
C SER A 170 -9.51 -18.87 0.58
N CYS A 171 -9.36 -17.57 0.32
CA CYS A 171 -8.50 -17.02 -0.72
C CYS A 171 -7.42 -16.22 0.00
N VAL A 172 -6.15 -16.51 -0.29
CA VAL A 172 -5.00 -16.01 0.49
C VAL A 172 -4.15 -14.99 -0.24
N GLY A 173 -4.48 -14.66 -1.48
CA GLY A 173 -3.77 -13.62 -2.24
C GLY A 173 -3.70 -13.92 -3.72
N VAL A 174 -2.65 -13.39 -4.35
CA VAL A 174 -2.40 -13.47 -5.79
C VAL A 174 -1.03 -14.09 -6.03
N HIS A 175 -0.94 -14.95 -7.05
CA HIS A 175 0.34 -15.43 -7.51
C HIS A 175 1.07 -14.32 -8.28
N MET A 176 2.26 -13.94 -7.83
CA MET A 176 3.01 -12.84 -8.44
C MET A 176 3.28 -13.04 -9.93
N HIS A 177 3.59 -14.26 -10.38
CA HIS A 177 3.98 -14.53 -11.77
C HIS A 177 2.80 -14.57 -12.74
N CYS A 178 1.72 -15.29 -12.40
CA CYS A 178 0.58 -15.45 -13.30
C CYS A 178 -0.62 -14.52 -12.99
N ASN A 179 -0.50 -13.68 -11.97
CA ASN A 179 -1.54 -12.74 -11.50
C ASN A 179 -2.91 -13.37 -11.18
N CYS A 180 -2.97 -14.69 -11.05
CA CYS A 180 -4.18 -15.42 -10.71
C CYS A 180 -4.32 -15.59 -9.19
N TRP A 181 -5.57 -15.67 -8.76
CA TRP A 181 -5.95 -15.87 -7.36
C TRP A 181 -5.38 -17.18 -6.82
N ILE A 182 -5.03 -17.17 -5.55
CA ILE A 182 -4.53 -18.30 -4.80
C ILE A 182 -5.52 -18.67 -3.70
N ASP A 183 -5.98 -19.92 -3.71
CA ASP A 183 -6.91 -20.45 -2.72
C ASP A 183 -6.22 -21.32 -1.67
N ARG A 184 -6.71 -21.24 -0.43
CA ARG A 184 -6.44 -22.24 0.61
C ARG A 184 -7.51 -23.34 0.52
N ARG A 185 -7.07 -24.59 0.48
CA ARG A 185 -7.94 -25.78 0.46
C ARG A 185 -7.46 -26.78 1.51
N ARG A 186 -8.38 -27.43 2.21
CA ARG A 186 -8.02 -28.59 3.02
C ARG A 186 -7.61 -29.73 2.08
N ALA A 187 -6.38 -30.23 2.24
CA ALA A 187 -5.84 -31.28 1.37
C ALA A 187 -5.90 -32.65 2.05
N THR A 188 -5.56 -32.72 3.33
CA THR A 188 -5.57 -33.94 4.14
C THR A 188 -6.07 -33.65 5.57
N SER A 189 -6.01 -34.66 6.44
CA SER A 189 -6.33 -34.49 7.87
C SER A 189 -5.28 -33.66 8.64
N THR A 190 -4.09 -33.47 8.08
CA THR A 190 -2.95 -32.79 8.72
C THR A 190 -2.45 -31.58 7.94
N HIS A 191 -2.79 -31.46 6.65
CA HIS A 191 -2.27 -30.41 5.78
C HIS A 191 -3.38 -29.70 5.02
N ASP A 192 -3.17 -28.40 4.87
CA ASP A 192 -3.85 -27.58 3.88
C ASP A 192 -2.94 -27.44 2.64
N ALA A 193 -3.53 -27.00 1.54
CA ALA A 193 -2.84 -26.65 0.30
C ALA A 193 -3.15 -25.21 -0.08
N ILE A 194 -2.14 -24.51 -0.55
CA ILE A 194 -2.26 -23.28 -1.33
C ILE A 194 -2.27 -23.68 -2.80
N VAL A 195 -3.29 -23.25 -3.55
CA VAL A 195 -3.50 -23.62 -4.95
C VAL A 195 -3.73 -22.38 -5.81
N CYS A 196 -2.86 -22.15 -6.80
CA CYS A 196 -3.08 -21.11 -7.80
C CYS A 196 -4.14 -21.53 -8.81
N ARG A 197 -5.11 -20.65 -9.10
CA ARG A 197 -6.17 -20.93 -10.09
C ARG A 197 -5.69 -20.90 -11.54
N GLY A 198 -4.58 -20.21 -11.82
CA GLY A 198 -4.07 -20.02 -13.18
C GLY A 198 -3.11 -21.13 -13.61
N CYS A 199 -1.96 -21.22 -12.94
CA CYS A 199 -0.92 -22.20 -13.27
C CYS A 199 -1.04 -23.53 -12.50
N HIS A 200 -2.04 -23.68 -11.63
CA HIS A 200 -2.26 -24.86 -10.80
C HIS A 200 -1.10 -25.22 -9.84
N LEU A 201 -0.17 -24.27 -9.58
CA LEU A 201 0.81 -24.38 -8.52
C LEU A 201 0.10 -24.83 -7.23
N ARG A 202 0.62 -25.89 -6.61
CA ARG A 202 0.05 -26.49 -5.41
C ARG A 202 1.13 -26.75 -4.38
N VAL A 203 1.02 -26.08 -3.23
CA VAL A 203 1.99 -26.19 -2.14
C VAL A 203 1.29 -26.63 -0.87
N LEU A 204 1.80 -27.66 -0.20
CA LEU A 204 1.25 -28.19 1.04
C LEU A 204 1.90 -27.54 2.25
N PHE A 205 1.10 -27.33 3.30
CA PHE A 205 1.57 -26.81 4.58
C PHE A 205 0.73 -27.36 5.74
N PRO A 206 1.28 -27.43 6.98
CA PRO A 206 0.55 -27.95 8.12
C PRO A 206 -0.74 -27.16 8.39
N LYS A 207 -1.84 -27.84 8.70
CA LYS A 207 -3.15 -27.19 8.94
C LYS A 207 -3.14 -26.25 10.16
N GLU A 208 -2.15 -26.41 11.03
CA GLU A 208 -1.93 -25.61 12.24
C GLU A 208 -1.54 -24.18 11.91
N VAL A 209 -0.96 -23.92 10.72
CA VAL A 209 -0.67 -22.58 10.20
C VAL A 209 -1.97 -21.81 10.03
N LYS A 210 -2.11 -20.69 10.74
CA LYS A 210 -3.31 -19.84 10.70
C LYS A 210 -3.06 -18.48 10.11
N THR A 211 -1.86 -17.93 10.24
CA THR A 211 -1.55 -16.56 9.85
C THR A 211 -0.59 -16.47 8.66
N TYR A 212 -0.45 -15.29 8.06
CA TYR A 212 0.56 -15.04 7.02
C TYR A 212 1.98 -15.16 7.56
N GLY A 213 2.21 -14.76 8.81
CA GLY A 213 3.49 -14.91 9.51
C GLY A 213 3.87 -16.37 9.73
N ASP A 214 2.92 -17.20 10.18
CA ASP A 214 3.13 -18.65 10.30
C ASP A 214 3.52 -19.26 8.95
N LEU A 215 2.84 -18.82 7.88
CA LEU A 215 3.07 -19.30 6.52
C LEU A 215 4.48 -18.94 6.04
N ARG A 216 4.90 -17.69 6.27
CA ARG A 216 6.25 -17.20 5.98
C ARG A 216 7.31 -18.04 6.70
N GLN A 217 7.12 -18.31 7.99
CA GLN A 217 8.06 -19.10 8.79
C GLN A 217 8.16 -20.56 8.34
N VAL A 218 7.03 -21.21 8.04
CA VAL A 218 7.01 -22.60 7.57
C VAL A 218 7.78 -22.73 6.26
N PHE A 219 7.50 -21.86 5.29
CA PHE A 219 8.20 -21.94 4.00
C PHE A 219 9.66 -21.52 4.09
N ALA A 220 10.01 -20.53 4.92
CA ALA A 220 11.42 -20.19 5.16
C ALA A 220 12.19 -21.40 5.75
N SER A 221 11.59 -22.09 6.74
CA SER A 221 12.19 -23.26 7.40
C SER A 221 12.39 -24.44 6.47
N GLN A 222 11.52 -24.62 5.47
CA GLN A 222 11.65 -25.68 4.47
C GLN A 222 12.85 -25.45 3.54
N ARG A 223 13.24 -24.18 3.29
CA ARG A 223 14.39 -23.86 2.43
C ARG A 223 15.73 -24.20 3.08
N VAL A 224 15.82 -24.03 4.39
CA VAL A 224 17.05 -24.33 5.16
C VAL A 224 17.30 -25.84 5.25
N LYS A 225 16.29 -26.68 5.05
CA LYS A 225 16.36 -28.14 5.23
C LYS A 225 16.76 -28.93 3.97
N VAL A 226 16.95 -28.28 2.82
CA VAL A 226 17.40 -28.96 1.60
C VAL A 226 18.92 -28.76 1.45
N PRO A 227 19.75 -29.78 1.70
CA PRO A 227 21.17 -29.69 1.40
C PRO A 227 21.38 -29.64 -0.13
N ALA A 228 22.37 -28.85 -0.54
CA ALA A 228 22.82 -28.69 -1.92
C ALA A 228 23.27 -30.01 -2.55
#